data_AF-A0A958Y0Y2-F1
#
_entry.id   AF-A0A958Y0Y2-F1
#
_cell.length_a   1.000
_cell.length_b   1.000
_cell.length_c   1.000
_cell.angle_alpha   90.00
_cell.angle_beta   90.00
_cell.angle_gamma   90.00
#
_symmetry.space_group_name_H-M   'P 1'
#
loop_
_entity.id
_entity.type
_entity.pdbx_description
1 polymer ?
#
loop_
_entity_poly.entity_id
_entity_poly.type
_entity_poly.pdbx_seq_one_letter_code
_entity_poly.pdbx_strand_id
1 'polypeptide(L)'
;MRNFILRNLALTVLLLFVSFITYGQQVEKTLVKSFNLQGNQVVTLQMDGPIEVKTWNNNFLRVQMQVTLKEGSEALLKSLVQAGRYNLRYEMDGEAYTVLAPQLGLEVKVGGKPLQDVVSYLVYAPENVIVKVPESKNAGGAEATSSL
;
A
#
# COMPACT_ATOMS: atom_id res chain seq x y z
N MET A 1 11.11 -58.58 1.63
CA MET A 1 10.90 -57.56 0.57
C MET A 1 9.55 -56.85 0.65
N ARG A 2 8.42 -57.54 0.90
CA ARG A 2 7.06 -56.93 0.96
C ARG A 2 6.93 -55.76 1.97
N ASN A 3 7.47 -55.89 3.17
CA ASN A 3 7.36 -54.84 4.21
C ASN A 3 8.20 -53.58 3.90
N PHE A 4 9.27 -53.71 3.10
CA PHE A 4 10.09 -52.58 2.65
C PHE A 4 9.35 -51.75 1.60
N ILE A 5 8.62 -52.42 0.70
CA ILE A 5 7.78 -51.78 -0.32
C ILE A 5 6.58 -51.08 0.34
N LEU A 6 5.91 -51.72 1.30
CA LEU A 6 4.81 -51.11 2.06
C LEU A 6 5.26 -49.91 2.90
N ARG A 7 6.44 -49.97 3.54
CA ARG A 7 7.00 -48.83 4.30
C ARG A 7 7.35 -47.67 3.38
N ASN A 8 7.97 -47.95 2.23
CA ASN A 8 8.32 -46.91 1.27
C ASN A 8 7.07 -46.31 0.61
N LEU A 9 6.04 -47.12 0.33
CA LEU A 9 4.76 -46.65 -0.18
C LEU A 9 4.04 -45.74 0.83
N ALA A 10 4.02 -46.13 2.11
CA ALA A 10 3.46 -45.30 3.18
C ALA A 10 4.20 -43.97 3.33
N LEU A 11 5.53 -43.97 3.18
CA LEU A 11 6.35 -42.75 3.20
C LEU A 11 6.03 -41.84 2.02
N THR A 12 5.85 -42.40 0.82
CA THR A 12 5.49 -41.64 -0.39
C THR A 12 4.09 -41.03 -0.30
N VAL A 13 3.11 -41.76 0.26
CA VAL A 13 1.75 -41.25 0.48
C VAL A 13 1.73 -40.16 1.54
N LEU A 14 2.53 -40.29 2.59
CA LEU A 14 2.69 -39.24 3.62
C LEU A 14 3.34 -37.97 3.04
N LEU A 15 4.33 -38.11 2.14
CA LEU A 15 4.99 -36.97 1.48
C LEU A 15 4.04 -36.21 0.54
N LEU A 16 3.12 -36.90 -0.12
CA LEU A 16 2.10 -36.28 -1.00
C LEU A 16 1.11 -35.39 -0.23
N PHE A 17 0.84 -35.67 1.05
CA PHE A 17 -0.09 -34.90 1.88
C PHE A 17 0.46 -33.56 2.40
N VAL A 18 1.78 -33.36 2.44
CA VAL A 18 2.41 -32.11 2.92
C VAL A 18 2.32 -30.98 1.88
N SER A 19 1.94 -31.30 0.63
CA SER A 19 1.87 -30.34 -0.48
C SER A 19 0.70 -29.34 -0.39
N PHE A 20 -0.25 -29.52 0.53
CA PHE A 20 -1.39 -28.62 0.70
C PHE A 20 -1.08 -27.43 1.62
N ILE A 21 0.12 -26.85 1.53
CA ILE A 21 0.35 -25.53 2.12
C ILE A 21 -0.45 -24.54 1.27
N THR A 22 -1.65 -24.23 1.74
CA THR A 22 -2.50 -23.18 1.19
C THR A 22 -1.76 -21.86 1.33
N TYR A 23 -1.21 -21.35 0.23
CA TYR A 23 -0.84 -19.94 0.14
C TYR A 23 -2.12 -19.14 0.39
N GLY A 24 -2.22 -18.49 1.54
CA GLY A 24 -3.23 -17.45 1.73
C GLY A 24 -3.08 -16.47 0.58
N GLN A 25 -4.13 -16.31 -0.23
CA GLN A 25 -4.10 -15.37 -1.35
C GLN A 25 -4.08 -13.96 -0.79
N GLN A 26 -2.88 -13.42 -0.58
CA GLN A 26 -2.70 -12.01 -0.36
C GLN A 26 -3.08 -11.29 -1.65
N VAL A 27 -4.09 -10.42 -1.56
CA VAL A 27 -4.60 -9.70 -2.72
C VAL A 27 -3.99 -8.32 -2.74
N GLU A 28 -3.37 -7.97 -3.86
CA GLU A 28 -2.68 -6.70 -4.03
C GLU A 28 -3.19 -5.92 -5.23
N LYS A 29 -3.18 -4.59 -5.12
CA LYS A 29 -3.51 -3.70 -6.22
C LYS A 29 -2.76 -2.38 -6.13
N THR A 30 -2.20 -1.97 -7.27
CA THR A 30 -1.65 -0.63 -7.44
C THR A 30 -2.70 0.30 -8.01
N LEU A 31 -2.89 1.45 -7.36
CA LEU A 31 -3.75 2.53 -7.81
C LEU A 31 -2.87 3.73 -8.15
N VAL A 32 -3.16 4.41 -9.26
CA VAL A 32 -2.38 5.56 -9.71
C VAL A 32 -3.30 6.77 -9.81
N LYS A 33 -2.94 7.87 -9.15
CA LYS A 33 -3.64 9.13 -9.27
C LYS A 33 -2.69 10.26 -9.61
N SER A 34 -3.04 11.02 -10.64
CA SER A 34 -2.33 12.23 -11.04
C SER A 34 -3.07 13.45 -10.53
N PHE A 35 -2.31 14.43 -10.06
CA PHE A 35 -2.78 15.72 -9.57
C PHE A 35 -2.11 16.83 -10.36
N ASN A 36 -2.92 17.66 -11.02
CA ASN A 36 -2.43 18.89 -11.63
C ASN A 36 -2.23 19.91 -10.52
N LEU A 37 -1.01 20.41 -10.37
CA LEU A 37 -0.62 21.31 -9.29
C LEU A 37 -1.07 22.76 -9.51
N GLN A 38 -1.62 23.09 -10.70
CA GLN A 38 -2.16 24.41 -11.02
C GLN A 38 -1.18 25.58 -10.75
N GLY A 39 0.13 25.31 -10.80
CA GLY A 39 1.18 26.30 -10.51
C GLY A 39 1.65 26.34 -9.06
N ASN A 40 1.05 25.56 -8.15
CA ASN A 40 1.51 25.45 -6.77
C ASN A 40 2.87 24.75 -6.70
N GLN A 41 3.81 25.40 -6.00
CA GLN A 41 5.18 24.90 -5.83
C GLN A 41 5.37 24.16 -4.50
N VAL A 42 4.36 24.15 -3.62
CA VAL A 42 4.43 23.49 -2.32
C VAL A 42 3.25 22.53 -2.19
N VAL A 43 3.55 21.27 -1.92
CA VAL A 43 2.56 20.21 -1.72
C VAL A 43 2.78 19.58 -0.35
N THR A 44 1.72 19.48 0.44
CA THR A 44 1.73 18.74 1.72
C THR A 44 1.04 17.40 1.55
N LEU A 45 1.72 16.32 1.96
CA LEU A 45 1.19 14.96 1.90
C LEU A 45 0.64 14.57 3.28
N GLN A 46 -0.68 14.53 3.41
CA GLN A 46 -1.38 14.12 4.63
C GLN A 46 -2.05 12.75 4.43
N MET A 47 -1.22 11.71 4.31
CA MET A 47 -1.67 10.33 4.13
C MET A 47 -1.12 9.46 5.26
N ASP A 48 -1.84 8.41 5.63
CA ASP A 48 -1.41 7.43 6.63
C ASP A 48 -0.73 6.24 5.94
N GLY A 49 0.54 6.02 6.29
CA GLY A 49 1.36 4.94 5.75
C GLY A 49 2.75 5.41 5.31
N PRO A 50 3.64 4.48 4.93
CA PRO A 50 4.96 4.81 4.41
C PRO A 50 4.84 5.55 3.07
N ILE A 51 5.55 6.68 2.96
CA ILE A 51 5.58 7.53 1.77
C ILE A 51 7.01 7.62 1.25
N GLU A 52 7.24 7.16 0.03
CA GLU A 52 8.49 7.39 -0.70
C GLU A 52 8.26 8.51 -1.72
N VAL A 53 9.17 9.48 -1.78
CA VAL A 53 9.10 10.60 -2.73
C VAL A 53 10.24 10.48 -3.74
N LYS A 54 9.89 10.50 -5.03
CA LYS A 54 10.80 10.52 -6.17
C LYS A 54 10.59 11.79 -6.98
N THR A 55 11.68 12.37 -7.44
CA THR A 55 11.61 13.49 -8.38
C THR A 55 11.51 12.97 -9.81
N TRP A 56 10.75 13.65 -10.67
CA TRP A 56 10.64 13.32 -12.09
C TRP A 56 10.45 14.54 -12.99
N ASN A 57 10.79 14.37 -14.27
CA ASN A 57 10.63 15.42 -15.28
C ASN A 57 9.19 15.40 -15.84
N ASN A 58 8.24 15.95 -15.08
CA ASN A 58 6.87 16.17 -15.50
C ASN A 58 6.24 17.37 -14.78
N ASN A 59 5.07 17.85 -15.22
CA ASN A 59 4.41 19.04 -14.67
C ASN A 59 3.24 18.73 -13.72
N PHE A 60 3.04 17.46 -13.38
CA PHE A 60 2.00 17.02 -12.45
C PHE A 60 2.59 16.13 -11.37
N LEU A 61 1.91 16.05 -10.24
CA LEU A 61 2.23 15.12 -9.17
C LEU A 61 1.55 13.80 -9.47
N ARG A 62 2.26 12.68 -9.38
CA ARG A 62 1.67 11.33 -9.49
C ARG A 62 1.86 10.59 -8.19
N VAL A 63 0.77 10.06 -7.64
CA VAL A 63 0.81 9.20 -6.47
C VAL A 63 0.44 7.79 -6.91
N GLN A 64 1.34 6.85 -6.69
CA GLN A 64 1.06 5.42 -6.74
C GLN A 64 0.78 4.93 -5.32
N MET A 65 -0.37 4.30 -5.14
CA MET A 65 -0.78 3.70 -3.88
C MET A 65 -0.78 2.18 -4.08
N GLN A 66 0.02 1.47 -3.31
CA GLN A 66 -0.05 0.01 -3.24
C GLN A 66 -0.98 -0.37 -2.09
N VAL A 67 -1.99 -1.19 -2.38
CA VAL A 67 -2.94 -1.70 -1.39
C VAL A 67 -2.81 -3.22 -1.32
N THR A 68 -2.67 -3.72 -0.10
CA THR A 68 -2.57 -5.15 0.19
C THR A 68 -3.64 -5.55 1.20
N LEU A 69 -4.50 -6.50 0.86
CA LEU A 69 -5.44 -7.12 1.79
C LEU A 69 -4.82 -8.39 2.39
N LYS A 70 -4.72 -8.43 3.73
CA LYS A 70 -4.24 -9.64 4.45
C LYS A 70 -5.26 -10.78 4.39
N GLU A 71 -6.54 -10.43 4.47
CA GLU A 71 -7.67 -11.35 4.35
C GLU A 71 -8.68 -10.73 3.40
N GLY A 72 -9.03 -11.43 2.31
CA GLY A 72 -10.01 -10.94 1.36
C GLY A 72 -9.89 -11.59 -0.02
N SER A 73 -10.80 -11.18 -0.90
CA SER A 73 -10.77 -11.59 -2.31
C SER A 73 -10.50 -10.38 -3.21
N GLU A 74 -10.06 -10.63 -4.44
CA GLU A 74 -9.90 -9.58 -5.45
C GLU A 74 -11.22 -8.83 -5.70
N ALA A 75 -12.36 -9.54 -5.65
CA ALA A 75 -13.67 -8.94 -5.77
C ALA A 75 -13.98 -7.95 -4.63
N LEU A 76 -13.57 -8.26 -3.39
CA LEU A 76 -13.69 -7.35 -2.26
C LEU A 76 -12.81 -6.11 -2.46
N LEU A 77 -11.53 -6.29 -2.82
CA LEU A 77 -10.63 -5.17 -3.09
C LEU A 77 -11.17 -4.26 -4.19
N LYS A 78 -11.67 -4.85 -5.27
CA LYS A 78 -12.32 -4.12 -6.37
C LYS A 78 -13.53 -3.32 -5.88
N SER A 79 -14.37 -3.92 -5.02
CA SER A 79 -15.54 -3.24 -4.45
C SER A 79 -15.14 -2.08 -3.54
N LEU A 80 -14.10 -2.24 -2.71
CA LEU A 80 -13.57 -1.17 -1.85
C LEU A 80 -12.99 -0.01 -2.67
N VAL A 81 -12.29 -0.31 -3.76
CA VAL A 81 -11.81 0.69 -4.72
C VAL A 81 -12.98 1.43 -5.37
N GLN A 82 -14.02 0.71 -5.82
CA GLN A 82 -15.21 1.31 -6.43
C GLN A 82 -16.01 2.17 -5.44
N ALA A 83 -16.08 1.76 -4.18
CA ALA A 83 -16.67 2.54 -3.09
C ALA A 83 -15.84 3.78 -2.73
N GLY A 84 -14.62 3.90 -3.25
CA GLY A 84 -13.77 5.07 -3.07
C GLY A 84 -12.99 5.11 -1.76
N ARG A 85 -12.86 3.99 -1.05
CA ARG A 85 -12.05 3.90 0.20
C ARG A 85 -10.61 4.39 -0.02
N TYR A 86 -10.04 4.02 -1.17
CA TYR A 86 -8.66 4.33 -1.55
C TYR A 86 -8.54 5.59 -2.42
N ASN A 87 -9.59 6.42 -2.49
CA ASN A 87 -9.53 7.64 -3.27
C ASN A 87 -8.72 8.71 -2.54
N LEU A 88 -7.66 9.16 -3.18
CA LEU A 88 -6.94 10.36 -2.77
C LEU A 88 -7.68 11.61 -3.23
N ARG A 89 -7.71 12.65 -2.40
CA ARG A 89 -8.25 13.97 -2.73
C ARG A 89 -7.18 15.03 -2.53
N TYR A 90 -7.40 16.19 -3.13
CA TYR A 90 -6.64 17.37 -2.81
C TYR A 90 -7.56 18.44 -2.24
N GLU A 91 -7.02 19.22 -1.32
CA GLU A 91 -7.64 20.41 -0.77
C GLU A 91 -6.69 21.58 -1.02
N MET A 92 -7.26 22.73 -1.35
CA MET A 92 -6.51 23.98 -1.49
C MET A 92 -6.99 24.92 -0.39
N ASP A 93 -6.05 25.37 0.45
CA ASP A 93 -6.26 26.41 1.44
C ASP A 93 -5.26 27.54 1.16
N GLY A 94 -5.72 28.59 0.49
CA GLY A 94 -4.85 29.65 -0.04
C GLY A 94 -3.84 29.10 -1.06
N GLU A 95 -2.54 29.20 -0.74
CA GLU A 95 -1.43 28.69 -1.56
C GLU A 95 -0.97 27.28 -1.15
N ALA A 96 -1.62 26.67 -0.15
CA ALA A 96 -1.26 25.33 0.32
C ALA A 96 -2.05 24.26 -0.44
N TYR A 97 -1.34 23.42 -1.22
CA TYR A 97 -1.91 22.25 -1.87
C TYR A 97 -1.71 21.01 -0.99
N THR A 98 -2.79 20.44 -0.48
CA THR A 98 -2.73 19.29 0.44
C THR A 98 -3.33 18.05 -0.20
N VAL A 99 -2.60 16.93 -0.25
CA VAL A 99 -3.10 15.63 -0.72
C VAL A 99 -3.45 14.75 0.48
N LEU A 100 -4.66 14.21 0.51
CA LEU A 100 -5.20 13.42 1.62
C LEU A 100 -5.96 12.16 1.17
N ALA A 101 -6.12 11.21 2.10
CA ALA A 101 -6.86 9.96 1.93
C ALA A 101 -8.02 9.85 2.94
N PRO A 102 -9.11 10.64 2.77
CA PRO A 102 -10.09 10.88 3.84
C PRO A 102 -10.87 9.64 4.28
N GLN A 103 -11.05 8.67 3.38
CA GLN A 103 -11.85 7.47 3.63
C GLN A 103 -11.03 6.32 4.23
N LEU A 104 -9.70 6.43 4.24
CA LEU A 104 -8.82 5.33 4.66
C LEU A 104 -8.78 5.18 6.18
N GLY A 105 -8.85 6.29 6.92
CA GLY A 105 -8.87 6.30 8.40
C GLY A 105 -10.20 5.86 9.02
N LEU A 106 -11.23 5.60 8.21
CA LEU A 106 -12.53 5.13 8.69
C LEU A 106 -12.49 3.61 8.91
N GLU A 107 -12.97 3.17 10.08
CA GLU A 107 -13.12 1.73 10.37
C GLU A 107 -14.20 1.14 9.45
N VAL A 108 -13.83 0.07 8.74
CA VAL A 108 -14.74 -0.70 7.88
C VAL A 108 -14.73 -2.14 8.35
N LYS A 109 -15.91 -2.76 8.41
CA LYS A 109 -16.06 -4.18 8.77
C LYS A 109 -16.53 -4.98 7.56
N VAL A 110 -15.92 -6.14 7.35
CA VAL A 110 -16.29 -7.10 6.31
C VAL A 110 -16.60 -8.43 6.98
N GLY A 111 -17.84 -8.91 6.86
CA GLY A 111 -18.27 -10.13 7.54
C GLY A 111 -18.17 -10.07 9.07
N GLY A 112 -18.35 -8.88 9.66
CA GLY A 112 -18.26 -8.66 11.11
C GLY A 112 -16.85 -8.50 11.68
N LYS A 113 -15.80 -8.72 10.88
CA LYS A 113 -14.40 -8.48 11.26
C LYS A 113 -13.90 -7.13 10.74
N PRO A 114 -13.01 -6.43 11.46
CA PRO A 114 -12.37 -5.22 10.94
C PRO A 114 -11.55 -5.55 9.69
N LEU A 115 -11.62 -4.68 8.69
CA LEU A 115 -10.81 -4.77 7.49
C LEU A 115 -9.33 -4.61 7.84
N GLN A 116 -8.50 -5.54 7.35
CA GLN A 116 -7.05 -5.51 7.54
C GLN A 116 -6.37 -5.24 6.20
N ASP A 117 -6.23 -3.96 5.86
CA ASP A 117 -5.51 -3.47 4.70
C ASP A 117 -4.19 -2.79 5.10
N VAL A 118 -3.17 -2.94 4.24
CA VAL A 118 -1.89 -2.24 4.35
C VAL A 118 -1.73 -1.39 3.10
N VAL A 119 -1.38 -0.12 3.29
CA VAL A 119 -1.23 0.84 2.19
C VAL A 119 0.15 1.49 2.24
N SER A 120 0.80 1.60 1.09
CA SER A 120 2.04 2.37 0.91
C SER A 120 1.95 3.29 -0.29
N TYR A 121 2.77 4.34 -0.31
CA TYR A 121 2.72 5.39 -1.33
C TYR A 121 4.09 5.61 -1.97
N LEU A 122 4.09 5.73 -3.29
CA LEU A 122 5.21 6.24 -4.07
C LEU A 122 4.76 7.49 -4.82
N VAL A 123 5.34 8.63 -4.46
CA VAL A 123 4.97 9.95 -4.96
C VAL A 123 6.04 10.43 -5.92
N TYR A 124 5.64 10.70 -7.16
CA TYR A 124 6.48 11.34 -8.16
C TYR A 124 6.14 12.84 -8.22
N ALA A 125 7.08 13.66 -7.77
CA ALA A 125 6.95 15.11 -7.72
C ALA A 125 7.84 15.79 -8.78
N PRO A 126 7.34 16.83 -9.46
CA PRO A 126 8.15 17.66 -10.36
C PRO A 126 9.38 18.24 -9.66
N GLU A 127 10.46 18.49 -10.40
CA GLU A 127 11.70 19.08 -9.88
C GLU A 127 11.50 20.44 -9.18
N ASN A 128 10.50 21.21 -9.61
CA ASN A 128 10.20 22.54 -9.10
C ASN A 128 9.15 22.55 -7.97
N VAL A 129 8.88 21.40 -7.33
CA VAL A 129 7.84 21.25 -6.31
C VAL A 129 8.44 20.74 -5.01
N ILE A 130 8.22 21.48 -3.93
CA ILE A 130 8.61 21.12 -2.56
C ILE A 130 7.52 20.25 -1.96
N VAL A 131 7.87 19.01 -1.63
CA VAL A 131 6.98 18.06 -0.96
C VAL A 131 7.24 18.06 0.54
N LYS A 132 6.21 18.37 1.33
CA LYS A 132 6.23 18.34 2.79
C LYS A 132 5.51 17.08 3.29
N VAL A 133 6.21 16.26 4.07
CA VAL A 133 5.63 15.12 4.79
C VAL A 133 5.63 15.47 6.29
N PRO A 134 4.49 15.49 6.98
CA PRO A 134 4.44 15.78 8.41
C PRO A 134 5.31 14.77 9.20
N GLU A 135 6.22 15.26 10.04
CA GLU A 135 7.26 14.47 10.73
C GLU A 135 6.71 13.28 11.53
N SER A 136 5.44 13.31 11.96
CA SER A 136 4.80 12.20 12.68
C SER A 136 4.68 10.88 11.89
N LYS A 137 5.05 10.84 10.60
CA LYS A 137 4.79 9.70 9.71
C LYS A 137 6.00 9.22 8.90
N ASN A 138 7.20 9.76 9.16
CA ASN A 138 8.43 9.39 8.45
C ASN A 138 9.31 8.45 9.29
N ALA A 139 8.75 7.31 9.74
CA ALA A 139 9.52 6.26 10.40
C ALA A 139 10.13 5.31 9.36
N GLY A 140 11.11 5.82 8.60
CA GLY A 140 11.73 5.09 7.50
C GLY A 140 12.94 5.78 6.92
N GLY A 141 13.93 6.13 7.76
CA GLY A 141 15.27 6.50 7.30
C GLY A 141 15.88 7.69 8.03
N ALA A 142 16.46 7.46 9.22
CA ALA A 142 17.52 8.29 9.79
C ALA A 142 18.14 7.63 11.04
N GLU A 143 18.77 6.47 10.88
CA GLU A 143 19.85 5.99 11.76
C GLU A 143 20.97 5.57 10.78
N ALA A 144 22.22 6.04 10.80
CA ALA A 144 22.98 6.74 11.81
C ALA A 144 24.11 7.54 11.13
N THR A 145 24.29 8.80 11.50
CA THR A 145 25.59 9.47 11.44
C THR A 145 25.66 10.51 12.57
N SER A 146 26.22 10.15 13.71
CA SER A 146 26.92 11.11 14.57
C SER A 146 27.74 10.37 15.63
N SER A 147 29.04 10.30 15.39
CA SER A 147 30.04 10.24 16.45
C SER A 147 31.30 10.92 15.89
N LEU A 148 31.38 12.23 16.16
CA LEU A 148 32.64 12.96 16.30
C LEU A 148 32.89 13.13 17.80
#